data_AF-A0A9D1CDS3-F1
#
_entry.id   AF-A0A9D1CDS3-F1
#
_cell.length_a   1.000
_cell.length_b   1.000
_cell.length_c   1.000
_cell.angle_alpha   90.00
_cell.angle_beta   90.00
_cell.angle_gamma   90.00
#
_symmetry.space_group_name_H-M   'P 1'
#
loop_
_entity.id
_entity.type
_entity.pdbx_description
1 polymer ?
#
loop_
_entity_poly.entity_id
_entity_poly.type
_entity_poly.pdbx_seq_one_letter_code
_entity_poly.pdbx_strand_id
1 'polypeptide(L)'
;MLEKPKLFLTAKEFWLTMALLSVLILVRLGFLYEEYSTFKIKPFYYTHVEVLKQYQKSKDNKNYTILRVHSSALNLDFFTRTYSQKNLLNKQVRLKLFPNESMKFFEYLGTSFINSRINRVEEKPLTFKFSLLAFIDRQHDDSIISSFYQAIFFATPLQKELREQVSKLGVSHLIALSGFHLAILSGVLFFLIRPFYGAVQQRYFPYRFDLIDIGLMVLAVLGVY
;
A
#
# COMPACT_ATOMS: atom_id res chain seq x y z
N MET A 1 -40.69 5.69 -17.94
CA MET A 1 -39.24 5.45 -18.13
C MET A 1 -38.52 6.50 -17.30
N LEU A 2 -37.80 6.13 -16.24
CA LEU A 2 -37.01 7.11 -15.47
C LEU A 2 -35.82 7.54 -16.32
N GLU A 3 -35.77 8.82 -16.69
CA GLU A 3 -34.56 9.40 -17.28
C GLU A 3 -33.43 9.33 -16.25
N LYS A 4 -32.23 8.95 -16.71
CA LYS A 4 -31.04 8.98 -15.85
C LYS A 4 -30.81 10.43 -15.38
N PRO A 5 -30.57 10.66 -14.07
CA PRO A 5 -30.28 12.00 -13.58
C PRO A 5 -29.05 12.54 -14.31
N LYS A 6 -29.21 13.69 -14.98
CA LYS A 6 -28.12 14.37 -15.66
C LYS A 6 -27.25 15.06 -14.61
N LEU A 7 -25.95 14.78 -14.63
CA LEU A 7 -24.99 15.35 -13.67
C LEU A 7 -24.89 16.88 -13.77
N PHE A 8 -25.15 17.44 -14.95
CA PHE A 8 -25.23 18.87 -15.22
C PHE A 8 -26.48 19.15 -16.06
N LEU A 9 -27.21 20.22 -15.72
CA LEU A 9 -28.43 20.60 -16.43
C LEU A 9 -28.12 21.45 -17.66
N THR A 10 -27.01 22.20 -17.63
CA THR A 10 -26.56 23.05 -18.75
C THR A 10 -25.07 22.89 -19.06
N ALA A 11 -24.68 23.16 -20.31
CA ALA A 11 -23.27 23.19 -20.72
C ALA A 11 -22.47 24.28 -19.98
N LYS A 12 -23.14 25.37 -19.56
CA LYS A 12 -22.53 26.45 -18.76
C LYS A 12 -22.11 25.95 -17.37
N GLU A 13 -22.99 25.23 -16.68
CA GLU A 13 -22.68 24.59 -15.41
C GLU A 13 -21.52 23.61 -15.56
N PHE A 14 -21.53 22.77 -16.60
CA PHE A 14 -20.43 21.85 -16.88
C PHE A 14 -19.07 22.59 -16.99
N TRP A 15 -18.99 23.62 -17.84
CA TRP A 15 -17.75 24.37 -18.03
C TRP A 15 -17.31 25.16 -16.79
N LEU A 16 -18.26 25.73 -16.04
CA LEU A 16 -17.97 26.38 -14.75
C LEU A 16 -17.36 25.39 -13.77
N THR A 17 -17.95 24.19 -13.66
CA THR A 17 -17.46 23.14 -12.75
C THR A 17 -16.10 22.62 -13.18
N MET A 18 -15.88 22.42 -14.49
CA MET A 18 -14.57 22.04 -15.04
C MET A 18 -13.51 23.12 -14.80
N ALA A 19 -13.86 24.40 -14.95
CA ALA A 19 -12.97 25.51 -14.65
C ALA A 19 -12.59 25.54 -13.16
N LEU A 20 -13.56 25.37 -12.26
CA LEU A 20 -13.32 25.29 -10.82
C LEU A 20 -12.38 24.12 -10.47
N LEU A 21 -12.64 22.92 -10.99
CA LEU A 21 -11.76 21.76 -10.77
C LEU A 21 -10.35 22.00 -11.33
N SER A 22 -10.24 22.64 -12.49
CA SER A 22 -8.96 22.98 -13.11
C SER A 22 -8.16 23.95 -12.23
N VAL A 23 -8.81 24.98 -11.67
CA VAL A 23 -8.18 25.91 -10.73
C VAL A 23 -7.70 25.19 -9.47
N LEU A 24 -8.51 24.30 -8.89
CA LEU A 24 -8.10 23.51 -7.72
C LEU A 24 -6.87 22.63 -8.02
N ILE A 25 -6.82 22.00 -9.19
CA ILE A 25 -5.67 21.21 -9.64
C ILE A 25 -4.43 22.09 -9.82
N LEU A 26 -4.55 23.27 -10.44
CA LEU A 26 -3.44 24.18 -10.62
C LEU A 26 -2.88 24.70 -9.30
N VAL A 27 -3.75 25.05 -8.35
CA VAL A 27 -3.34 25.45 -7.00
C VAL A 27 -2.59 24.31 -6.30
N ARG A 28 -3.10 23.08 -6.38
CA ARG A 28 -2.41 21.90 -5.81
C ARG A 28 -1.06 21.65 -6.47
N LEU A 29 -0.95 21.78 -7.79
CA LEU A 29 0.31 21.64 -8.51
C LEU A 29 1.31 22.76 -8.13
N GLY A 30 0.82 23.98 -7.87
CA GLY A 30 1.64 25.08 -7.37
C GLY A 30 2.31 24.75 -6.04
N PHE A 31 1.54 24.25 -5.06
CA PHE A 31 2.10 23.82 -3.77
C PHE A 31 3.12 22.67 -3.93
N LEU A 32 2.83 21.67 -4.76
CA LEU A 32 3.76 20.58 -5.04
C LEU A 32 5.05 21.06 -5.72
N TYR A 33 4.96 22.09 -6.56
CA TYR A 33 6.12 22.68 -7.21
C TYR A 33 7.02 23.43 -6.22
N GLU A 34 6.43 24.12 -5.24
CA GLU A 34 7.18 24.76 -4.15
C GLU A 34 7.94 23.73 -3.29
N GLU A 35 7.28 22.63 -2.92
CA GLU A 35 7.90 21.50 -2.22
C GLU A 35 9.07 20.91 -3.02
N TYR A 36 8.86 20.69 -4.33
CA TYR A 36 9.88 20.20 -5.24
C TYR A 36 11.09 21.15 -5.35
N SER A 37 10.84 22.46 -5.48
CA SER A 37 11.89 23.47 -5.56
C SER A 37 12.72 23.48 -4.27
N THR A 38 12.05 23.47 -3.12
CA THR A 38 12.71 23.37 -1.81
C THR A 38 13.54 22.09 -1.72
N PHE A 39 12.95 20.94 -2.09
CA PHE A 39 13.62 19.64 -2.11
C PHE A 39 14.89 19.67 -2.95
N LYS A 40 14.85 20.31 -4.13
CA LYS A 40 15.97 20.36 -5.07
C LYS A 40 17.12 21.26 -4.59
N ILE A 41 16.84 22.34 -3.88
CA ILE A 41 17.84 23.35 -3.49
C ILE A 41 18.82 22.83 -2.43
N LYS A 42 18.38 21.96 -1.49
CA LYS A 42 19.29 21.52 -0.43
C LYS A 42 20.21 20.39 -0.91
N PRO A 43 21.50 20.42 -0.52
CA PRO A 43 22.49 19.44 -0.98
C PRO A 43 22.25 18.03 -0.43
N PHE A 44 21.62 17.92 0.74
CA PHE A 44 21.22 16.64 1.32
C PHE A 44 20.06 16.78 2.30
N TYR A 45 19.35 15.68 2.52
CA TYR A 45 18.27 15.56 3.49
C TYR A 45 18.44 14.33 4.35
N TYR A 46 18.00 14.40 5.60
CA TYR A 46 17.77 13.21 6.40
C TYR A 46 16.29 12.92 6.45
N THR A 47 15.92 11.68 6.20
CA THR A 47 14.54 11.23 6.39
C THR A 47 14.52 9.81 6.95
N HIS A 48 13.46 9.50 7.69
CA HIS A 48 13.14 8.13 8.08
C HIS A 48 12.25 7.55 7.00
N VAL A 49 12.63 6.37 6.53
CA VAL A 49 11.88 5.68 5.49
C VAL A 49 11.46 4.29 5.95
N GLU A 50 10.32 3.87 5.41
CA GLU A 50 9.88 2.50 5.43
C GLU A 50 10.30 1.80 4.13
N VAL A 51 10.92 0.63 4.26
CA VAL A 51 11.31 -0.18 3.11
C VAL A 51 10.12 -0.99 2.61
N LEU A 52 9.52 -0.56 1.50
CA LEU A 52 8.38 -1.23 0.89
C LEU A 52 8.81 -2.49 0.14
N LYS A 53 9.92 -2.41 -0.61
CA LYS A 53 10.47 -3.54 -1.38
C LYS A 53 11.99 -3.50 -1.39
N GLN A 54 12.59 -4.67 -1.38
CA GLN A 54 14.03 -4.87 -1.49
C GLN A 54 14.31 -5.95 -2.54
N TYR A 55 15.19 -5.68 -3.49
CA TYR A 55 15.64 -6.69 -4.45
C TYR A 55 17.09 -6.45 -4.88
N GLN A 56 17.83 -7.54 -5.08
CA GLN A 56 19.20 -7.48 -5.56
C GLN A 56 19.24 -7.33 -7.09
N LYS A 57 20.22 -6.57 -7.57
CA LYS A 57 20.60 -6.46 -8.97
C LYS A 57 22.12 -6.57 -9.07
N SER A 58 22.58 -7.24 -10.11
CA SER A 58 23.99 -7.27 -10.48
C SER A 58 24.19 -6.49 -11.77
N LYS A 59 25.21 -5.64 -11.82
CA LYS A 59 25.66 -4.98 -13.04
C LYS A 59 27.19 -4.87 -12.97
N ASP A 60 27.87 -5.22 -14.06
CA ASP A 60 29.32 -5.09 -14.18
C ASP A 60 30.08 -5.75 -13.01
N ASN A 61 29.69 -6.99 -12.68
CA ASN A 61 30.25 -7.80 -11.58
C ASN A 61 30.10 -7.18 -10.17
N LYS A 62 29.28 -6.14 -10.01
CA LYS A 62 28.95 -5.52 -8.72
C LYS A 62 27.51 -5.82 -8.34
N ASN A 63 27.34 -6.43 -7.17
CA ASN A 63 26.03 -6.70 -6.59
C ASN A 63 25.58 -5.49 -5.76
N TYR A 64 24.40 -4.97 -6.06
CA TYR A 64 23.77 -3.90 -5.31
C TYR A 64 22.30 -4.21 -5.04
N THR A 65 21.80 -3.65 -3.96
CA THR A 65 20.41 -3.81 -3.54
C THR A 65 19.65 -2.54 -3.90
N ILE A 66 18.52 -2.69 -4.57
CA ILE A 66 17.58 -1.60 -4.82
C ILE A 66 16.47 -1.67 -3.78
N LEU A 67 16.22 -0.54 -3.14
CA LEU A 67 15.16 -0.36 -2.17
C LEU A 67 14.10 0.55 -2.79
N ARG A 68 12.85 0.11 -2.77
CA ARG A 68 11.69 1.01 -2.91
C ARG A 68 11.30 1.42 -1.50
N VAL A 69 11.32 2.72 -1.23
CA VAL A 69 11.09 3.23 0.11
C VAL A 69 10.03 4.32 0.08
N HIS A 70 9.31 4.44 1.20
CA HIS A 70 8.35 5.51 1.44
C HIS A 70 8.86 6.40 2.57
N SER A 71 8.88 7.71 2.34
CA SER A 71 9.27 8.70 3.33
C SER A 71 8.06 9.49 3.79
N SER A 72 7.53 9.18 4.97
CA SER A 72 6.34 9.89 5.52
C SER A 72 6.58 11.38 5.72
N ALA A 73 7.82 11.78 6.07
CA ALA A 73 8.18 13.18 6.28
C ALA A 73 8.19 14.03 4.98
N LEU A 74 8.39 13.39 3.83
CA LEU A 74 8.43 14.03 2.52
C LEU A 74 7.20 13.66 1.67
N ASN A 75 6.33 12.80 2.19
CA ASN A 75 5.24 12.16 1.48
C ASN A 75 5.63 11.63 0.09
N LEU A 76 6.83 11.03 -0.01
CA LEU A 76 7.45 10.65 -1.29
C LEU A 76 7.79 9.16 -1.32
N ASP A 77 7.40 8.50 -2.41
CA ASP A 77 7.83 7.17 -2.82
C ASP A 77 9.00 7.26 -3.79
N PHE A 78 10.13 6.62 -3.48
CA PHE A 78 11.28 6.63 -4.38
C PHE A 78 12.08 5.33 -4.34
N PHE A 79 12.87 5.12 -5.38
CA PHE A 79 13.87 4.07 -5.45
C PHE A 79 15.23 4.60 -5.03
N THR A 80 15.98 3.78 -4.30
CA THR A 80 17.37 4.09 -3.97
C THR A 80 18.24 2.84 -4.02
N ARG A 81 19.55 3.04 -4.12
CA ARG A 81 20.55 1.96 -4.18
C ARG A 81 21.34 1.91 -2.88
N THR A 82 21.54 0.70 -2.37
CA THR A 82 22.51 0.42 -1.31
C THR A 82 23.39 -0.75 -1.70
N TYR A 83 24.62 -0.80 -1.16
CA TYR A 83 25.52 -1.95 -1.30
C TYR A 83 25.40 -2.92 -0.12
N SER A 84 24.60 -2.58 0.90
CA SER A 84 24.28 -3.49 1.99
C SER A 84 23.46 -4.68 1.49
N GLN A 85 23.88 -5.88 1.89
CA GLN A 85 23.16 -7.14 1.62
C GLN A 85 22.22 -7.53 2.76
N LYS A 86 22.15 -6.74 3.83
CA LYS A 86 21.26 -7.01 4.96
C LYS A 86 19.79 -6.90 4.52
N ASN A 87 18.92 -7.72 5.12
CA ASN A 87 17.48 -7.56 4.96
C ASN A 87 17.01 -6.33 5.75
N LEU A 88 16.51 -5.32 5.03
CA LEU A 88 15.99 -4.07 5.59
C LEU A 88 14.46 -4.00 5.53
N LEU A 89 13.80 -5.06 5.05
CA LEU A 89 12.34 -5.16 5.10
C LEU A 89 11.87 -5.11 6.55
N ASN A 90 10.76 -4.42 6.80
CA ASN A 90 10.16 -4.22 8.12
C ASN A 90 11.04 -3.45 9.13
N LYS A 91 12.12 -2.80 8.69
CA LYS A 91 12.94 -1.93 9.53
C LYS A 91 12.71 -0.46 9.21
N GLN A 92 12.90 0.40 10.21
CA GLN A 92 12.90 1.84 9.99
C GLN A 92 14.32 2.27 9.64
N VAL A 93 14.51 2.82 8.44
CA VAL A 93 15.85 3.17 7.95
C VAL A 93 15.96 4.69 7.89
N ARG A 94 16.97 5.25 8.56
CA ARG A 94 17.31 6.66 8.40
C ARG A 94 18.25 6.81 7.22
N LEU A 95 17.76 7.43 6.16
CA LEU A 95 18.51 7.70 4.94
C LEU A 95 19.01 9.14 4.91
N LYS A 96 20.22 9.31 4.38
CA LYS A 96 20.72 10.58 3.87
C LYS A 96 20.48 10.61 2.36
N LEU A 97 19.58 11.47 1.89
CA LEU A 97 19.23 11.63 0.47
C LEU A 97 20.13 12.67 -0.18
N PHE A 98 20.46 12.43 -1.44
CA PHE A 98 21.16 13.35 -2.33
C PHE A 98 20.24 13.63 -3.52
N PRO A 99 19.44 14.71 -3.46
CA PRO A 99 18.64 15.15 -4.59
C PRO A 99 19.52 15.35 -5.81
N ASN A 100 19.08 14.86 -6.98
CA ASN A 100 19.79 15.09 -8.21
C ASN A 100 19.41 16.47 -8.77
N GLU A 101 20.39 17.32 -9.05
CA GLU A 101 20.17 18.62 -9.68
C GLU A 101 19.50 18.51 -11.06
N SER A 102 19.67 17.37 -11.75
CA SER A 102 19.02 17.12 -13.04
C SER A 102 17.60 16.54 -12.93
N MET A 103 17.09 16.29 -11.72
CA MET A 103 15.74 15.75 -11.53
C MET A 103 14.70 16.75 -12.06
N LYS A 104 13.67 16.22 -12.75
CA LYS A 104 12.56 17.02 -13.30
C LYS A 104 11.35 16.97 -12.37
N PHE A 105 10.49 17.98 -12.44
CA PHE A 105 9.26 18.03 -11.63
C PHE A 105 8.33 16.82 -11.87
N PHE A 106 8.17 16.37 -13.12
CA PHE A 106 7.39 15.17 -13.42
C PHE A 106 7.95 13.90 -12.77
N GLU A 107 9.27 13.82 -12.57
CA GLU A 107 9.89 12.70 -11.85
C GLU A 107 9.62 12.79 -10.35
N TYR A 108 9.44 14.00 -9.80
CA TYR A 108 9.04 14.23 -8.41
C TYR A 108 7.60 13.83 -8.13
N LEU A 109 6.69 14.04 -9.09
CA LEU A 109 5.29 13.63 -8.99
C LEU A 109 5.12 12.10 -9.01
N GLY A 110 6.07 11.38 -9.61
CA GLY A 110 6.07 9.93 -9.72
C GLY A 110 7.06 9.24 -8.78
N THR A 111 7.36 7.98 -9.06
CA THR A 111 8.40 7.24 -8.34
C THR A 111 9.76 7.45 -9.01
N SER A 112 10.56 8.38 -8.47
CA SER A 112 11.90 8.69 -8.97
C SER A 112 12.99 7.82 -8.36
N PHE A 113 14.17 7.84 -8.97
CA PHE A 113 15.38 7.26 -8.38
C PHE A 113 16.22 8.36 -7.73
N ILE A 114 16.50 8.21 -6.43
CA ILE A 114 17.23 9.18 -5.64
C ILE A 114 18.42 8.49 -4.98
N ASN A 115 19.61 9.09 -5.15
CA ASN A 115 20.81 8.58 -4.50
C ASN A 115 20.69 8.75 -2.99
N SER A 116 21.06 7.72 -2.23
CA SER A 116 21.04 7.81 -0.77
C SER A 116 22.18 7.04 -0.13
N ARG A 117 22.44 7.35 1.14
CA ARG A 117 23.32 6.59 2.03
C ARG A 117 22.55 6.24 3.29
N ILE A 118 22.63 4.96 3.69
CA ILE A 118 22.06 4.50 4.96
C ILE A 118 22.88 5.10 6.10
N ASN A 119 22.24 5.87 6.97
CA ASN A 119 22.87 6.46 8.14
C ASN A 119 22.66 5.60 9.38
N ARG A 120 21.43 5.13 9.60
CA ARG A 120 21.07 4.27 10.74
C ARG A 120 19.95 3.33 10.34
N VAL A 121 19.96 2.13 10.92
CA VAL A 121 18.86 1.16 10.83
C VAL A 121 18.33 0.98 12.23
N GLU A 122 17.03 1.22 12.41
CA GLU A 122 16.32 1.10 13.67
C GLU A 122 15.27 -0.01 13.53
N GLU A 123 15.03 -0.74 14.62
CA GLU A 123 13.96 -1.73 14.64
C GLU A 123 12.62 -1.00 14.68
N LYS A 124 11.68 -1.43 13.83
CA LYS A 124 10.34 -0.84 13.80
C LYS A 124 9.63 -1.20 15.11
N PRO A 125 8.86 -0.30 15.74
CA PRO A 125 8.08 -0.65 16.92
C PRO A 125 7.16 -1.84 16.62
N LEU A 126 7.15 -2.82 17.54
CA LEU A 126 6.34 -4.03 17.42
C LEU A 126 4.86 -3.63 17.34
N THR A 127 4.30 -3.73 16.15
CA THR A 127 2.89 -3.46 15.89
C THR A 127 2.10 -4.75 16.02
N PHE A 128 0.81 -4.68 16.39
CA PHE A 128 -0.08 -5.84 16.43
C PHE A 128 -0.05 -6.63 15.10
N LYS A 129 -0.07 -5.92 13.96
CA LYS A 129 0.12 -6.50 12.62
C LYS A 129 1.41 -7.32 12.51
N PHE A 130 2.53 -6.83 13.04
CA PHE A 130 3.80 -7.54 13.00
C PHE A 130 3.74 -8.84 13.81
N SER A 131 3.10 -8.83 14.98
CA SER A 131 2.89 -10.04 15.77
C SER A 131 2.08 -11.10 15.02
N LEU A 132 1.05 -10.69 14.28
CA LEU A 132 0.24 -11.61 13.46
C LEU A 132 1.01 -12.17 12.27
N LEU A 133 1.80 -11.33 11.59
CA LEU A 133 2.67 -11.79 10.50
C LEU A 133 3.71 -12.79 11.02
N ALA A 134 4.35 -12.49 12.14
CA ALA A 134 5.29 -13.40 12.79
C ALA A 134 4.62 -14.70 13.28
N PHE A 135 3.36 -14.65 13.68
CA PHE A 135 2.59 -15.83 14.04
C PHE A 135 2.35 -16.74 12.83
N ILE A 136 1.95 -16.19 11.68
CA ILE A 136 1.83 -16.96 10.43
C ILE A 136 3.19 -17.56 10.05
N ASP A 137 4.26 -16.77 10.16
CA ASP A 137 5.60 -17.21 9.79
C ASP A 137 6.06 -18.41 10.61
N ARG A 138 5.74 -18.44 11.91
CA ARG A 138 6.06 -19.57 12.80
C ARG A 138 5.22 -20.83 12.55
N GLN A 139 4.10 -20.72 11.84
CA GLN A 139 3.23 -21.86 11.53
C GLN A 139 3.64 -22.61 10.26
N HIS A 140 4.55 -22.04 9.46
CA HIS A 140 4.89 -22.59 8.14
C HIS A 140 6.40 -22.79 8.02
N ASP A 141 6.80 -24.02 7.69
CA ASP A 141 8.20 -24.33 7.41
C ASP A 141 8.66 -23.76 6.06
N ASP A 142 7.74 -23.63 5.09
CA ASP A 142 7.99 -23.07 3.77
C ASP A 142 7.69 -21.56 3.72
N SER A 143 8.73 -20.77 3.44
CA SER A 143 8.65 -19.32 3.27
C SER A 143 7.68 -18.87 2.18
N ILE A 144 7.50 -19.65 1.11
CA ILE A 144 6.56 -19.35 0.02
C ILE A 144 5.13 -19.44 0.53
N ILE A 145 4.82 -20.48 1.31
CA ILE A 145 3.50 -20.69 1.90
C ILE A 145 3.23 -19.60 2.94
N SER A 146 4.19 -19.32 3.84
CA SER A 146 4.10 -18.20 4.78
C SER A 146 3.76 -16.88 4.06
N SER A 147 4.52 -16.54 3.01
CA SER A 147 4.30 -15.32 2.21
C SER A 147 2.92 -15.28 1.57
N PHE A 148 2.40 -16.43 1.11
CA PHE A 148 1.07 -16.53 0.51
C PHE A 148 -0.04 -16.23 1.53
N TYR A 149 0.01 -16.84 2.72
CA TYR A 149 -0.97 -16.61 3.77
C TYR A 149 -0.94 -15.16 4.28
N GLN A 150 0.26 -14.61 4.47
CA GLN A 150 0.41 -13.20 4.81
C GLN A 150 -0.20 -12.29 3.73
N ALA A 151 -0.07 -12.63 2.45
CA ALA A 151 -0.64 -11.85 1.35
C ALA A 151 -2.18 -11.93 1.33
N ILE A 152 -2.75 -13.12 1.56
CA ILE A 152 -4.21 -13.33 1.58
C ILE A 152 -4.87 -12.64 2.75
N PHE A 153 -4.29 -12.70 3.95
CA PHE A 153 -4.96 -12.17 5.15
C PHE A 153 -4.59 -10.72 5.47
N PHE A 154 -3.36 -10.30 5.14
CA PHE A 154 -2.81 -9.01 5.58
C PHE A 154 -2.36 -8.09 4.43
N ALA A 155 -2.70 -8.46 3.19
CA ALA A 155 -2.36 -7.72 1.97
C ALA A 155 -0.86 -7.40 1.86
N THR A 156 0.00 -8.31 2.33
CA THR A 156 1.45 -8.17 2.14
C THR A 156 1.84 -8.43 0.68
N PRO A 157 2.93 -7.82 0.19
CA PRO A 157 3.42 -8.12 -1.15
C PRO A 157 3.87 -9.59 -1.23
N LEU A 158 3.41 -10.30 -2.26
CA LEU A 158 3.87 -11.66 -2.56
C LEU A 158 5.37 -11.68 -2.82
N GLN A 159 6.00 -12.77 -2.37
CA GLN A 159 7.38 -13.09 -2.73
C GLN A 159 7.54 -13.15 -4.26
N LYS A 160 8.74 -12.80 -4.75
CA LYS A 160 9.02 -12.69 -6.19
C LYS A 160 8.81 -14.04 -6.89
N GLU A 161 9.32 -15.12 -6.29
CA GLU A 161 9.24 -16.48 -6.82
C GLU A 161 7.77 -16.90 -6.99
N LEU A 162 6.95 -16.69 -5.96
CA LEU A 162 5.52 -16.99 -5.98
C LEU A 162 4.79 -16.14 -7.04
N ARG A 163 5.11 -14.85 -7.12
CA ARG A 163 4.52 -13.96 -8.14
C ARG A 163 4.85 -14.42 -9.55
N GLU A 164 6.07 -14.88 -9.80
CA GLU A 164 6.48 -15.43 -11.10
C GLU A 164 5.75 -16.73 -11.41
N GLN A 165 5.61 -17.65 -10.46
CA GLN A 165 4.86 -18.90 -10.63
C GLN A 165 3.38 -18.62 -10.92
N VAL A 166 2.73 -17.78 -10.12
CA VAL A 166 1.34 -17.37 -10.30
C VAL A 166 1.14 -16.69 -11.66
N SER A 167 2.11 -15.88 -12.09
CA SER A 167 2.08 -15.25 -13.42
C SER A 167 2.20 -16.27 -14.55
N LYS A 168 3.05 -17.30 -14.41
CA LYS A 168 3.17 -18.38 -15.40
C LYS A 168 1.88 -19.21 -15.51
N LEU A 169 1.17 -19.39 -14.39
CA LEU A 169 -0.10 -20.10 -14.33
C LEU A 169 -1.30 -19.28 -14.83
N GLY A 170 -1.10 -18.01 -15.23
CA GLY A 170 -2.18 -17.14 -15.73
C GLY A 170 -3.16 -16.63 -14.66
N VAL A 171 -2.99 -17.02 -13.41
CA VAL A 171 -3.85 -16.66 -12.27
C VAL A 171 -3.39 -15.40 -11.52
N SER A 172 -2.44 -14.65 -12.10
CA SER A 172 -1.99 -13.37 -11.54
C SER A 172 -3.12 -12.38 -11.34
N HIS A 173 -4.14 -12.36 -12.19
CA HIS A 173 -5.29 -11.47 -12.02
C HIS A 173 -6.14 -11.84 -10.80
N LEU A 174 -6.27 -13.13 -10.45
CA LEU A 174 -7.02 -13.55 -9.26
C LEU A 174 -6.34 -13.12 -7.96
N ILE A 175 -5.00 -13.10 -7.96
CA ILE A 175 -4.21 -12.81 -6.76
C ILE A 175 -3.76 -11.33 -6.71
N ALA A 176 -3.55 -10.68 -7.86
CA ALA A 176 -3.04 -9.31 -7.95
C ALA A 176 -4.12 -8.22 -7.97
N LEU A 177 -5.37 -8.52 -8.34
CA LEU A 177 -6.48 -7.54 -8.30
C LEU A 177 -7.24 -7.63 -6.97
N SER A 178 -6.68 -6.95 -5.96
CA SER A 178 -7.31 -6.01 -5.01
C SER A 178 -8.61 -6.34 -4.25
N GLY A 179 -9.28 -7.49 -4.44
CA GLY A 179 -10.55 -7.82 -3.76
C GLY A 179 -10.64 -9.26 -3.22
N PHE A 180 -9.78 -10.17 -3.68
CA PHE A 180 -9.80 -11.57 -3.25
C PHE A 180 -9.55 -11.73 -1.74
N HIS A 181 -8.60 -10.97 -1.20
CA HIS A 181 -8.32 -10.95 0.24
C HIS A 181 -9.54 -10.50 1.05
N LEU A 182 -10.25 -9.45 0.62
CA LEU A 182 -11.48 -8.97 1.28
C LEU A 182 -12.61 -10.00 1.19
N ALA A 183 -12.72 -10.73 0.08
CA ALA A 183 -13.72 -11.78 -0.08
C ALA A 183 -13.47 -12.98 0.84
N ILE A 184 -12.21 -13.41 0.99
CA ILE A 184 -11.83 -14.45 1.95
C ILE A 184 -12.07 -13.96 3.37
N LEU A 185 -11.60 -12.75 3.69
CA LEU A 185 -11.71 -12.19 5.04
C LEU A 185 -13.18 -11.97 5.42
N SER A 186 -14.02 -11.51 4.49
CA SER A 186 -15.47 -11.38 4.72
C SER A 186 -16.12 -12.74 4.97
N GLY A 187 -15.77 -13.77 4.18
CA GLY A 187 -16.26 -15.13 4.39
C GLY A 187 -15.86 -15.71 5.75
N VAL A 188 -14.61 -15.53 6.16
CA VAL A 188 -14.11 -15.99 7.47
C VAL A 188 -14.80 -15.26 8.61
N LEU A 189 -14.90 -13.92 8.55
CA LEU A 189 -15.60 -13.13 9.56
C LEU A 189 -17.07 -13.51 9.65
N PHE A 190 -17.73 -13.66 8.49
CA PHE A 190 -19.13 -14.07 8.43
C PHE A 190 -19.34 -15.45 9.07
N PHE A 191 -18.50 -16.43 8.72
CA PHE A 191 -18.56 -17.77 9.28
C PHE A 191 -18.30 -17.79 10.79
N LEU A 192 -17.37 -16.97 11.28
CA LEU A 192 -16.98 -16.93 12.68
C LEU A 192 -18.02 -16.19 13.54
N ILE A 193 -18.58 -15.08 13.04
CA ILE A 193 -19.53 -14.23 13.79
C ILE A 193 -20.94 -14.83 13.78
N ARG A 194 -21.37 -15.43 12.67
CA ARG A 194 -22.74 -15.93 12.48
C ARG A 194 -23.26 -16.87 13.58
N PRO A 195 -22.53 -17.90 14.04
CA PRO A 195 -23.05 -18.79 15.08
C PRO A 195 -23.30 -18.05 16.41
N PHE A 196 -22.42 -17.12 16.79
CA PHE A 196 -22.59 -16.33 18.02
C PHE A 196 -23.74 -15.32 17.88
N TYR A 197 -23.81 -14.62 16.75
CA TYR A 197 -24.91 -13.68 16.49
C TYR A 197 -26.25 -14.41 16.42
N GLY A 198 -26.31 -15.55 15.73
CA GLY A 198 -27.53 -16.35 15.61
C GLY A 198 -28.08 -16.80 16.96
N ALA A 199 -27.21 -17.24 17.89
CA ALA A 199 -27.63 -17.63 19.24
C ALA A 199 -28.25 -16.45 20.03
N VAL A 200 -27.68 -15.25 19.91
CA VAL A 200 -28.19 -14.04 20.57
C VAL A 200 -29.46 -13.53 19.89
N GLN A 201 -29.46 -13.50 18.55
CA GLN A 201 -30.57 -13.00 17.75
C GLN A 201 -31.82 -13.86 17.92
N GLN A 202 -31.71 -15.19 17.91
CA GLN A 202 -32.86 -16.07 18.14
C GLN A 202 -33.51 -15.86 19.51
N ARG A 203 -32.73 -15.41 20.51
CA ARG A 203 -33.22 -15.14 21.86
C ARG A 203 -33.87 -13.76 22.02
N TYR A 204 -33.29 -12.71 21.41
CA TYR A 204 -33.70 -11.32 21.66
C TYR A 204 -34.40 -10.64 20.47
N PHE A 205 -34.08 -11.03 19.22
CA PHE A 205 -34.54 -10.36 18.00
C PHE A 205 -34.87 -11.35 16.85
N PRO A 206 -35.79 -12.32 17.06
CA PRO A 206 -36.05 -13.39 16.09
C PRO A 206 -36.63 -12.91 14.75
N TYR A 207 -37.14 -11.68 14.69
CA TYR A 207 -37.74 -11.07 13.49
C TYR A 207 -36.73 -10.43 12.52
N ARG A 208 -35.46 -10.28 12.91
CA ARG A 208 -34.42 -9.70 12.03
C ARG A 208 -33.83 -10.76 11.11
N PHE A 209 -33.30 -10.32 9.96
CA PHE A 209 -32.63 -11.22 9.03
C PHE A 209 -31.12 -11.26 9.32
N ASP A 210 -30.63 -12.43 9.75
CA ASP A 210 -29.25 -12.65 10.20
C ASP A 210 -28.22 -12.24 9.15
N LEU A 211 -28.48 -12.57 7.88
CA LEU A 211 -27.55 -12.30 6.78
C LEU A 211 -27.31 -10.80 6.57
N ILE A 212 -28.34 -9.95 6.71
CA ILE A 212 -28.20 -8.48 6.52
C ILE A 212 -27.42 -7.88 7.69
N ASP A 213 -27.76 -8.27 8.92
CA ASP A 213 -27.14 -7.71 10.12
C ASP A 213 -25.65 -8.06 10.19
N ILE A 214 -25.31 -9.33 10.01
CA ILE A 214 -23.92 -9.79 9.98
C ILE A 214 -23.21 -9.23 8.74
N GLY A 215 -23.88 -9.19 7.58
CA GLY A 215 -23.31 -8.62 6.36
C GLY A 215 -22.90 -7.17 6.52
N LEU A 216 -23.78 -6.33 7.10
CA LEU A 216 -23.47 -4.93 7.40
C LEU A 216 -22.36 -4.79 8.44
N MET A 217 -22.37 -5.62 9.48
CA MET A 217 -21.32 -5.62 10.50
C MET A 217 -19.96 -5.98 9.89
N VAL A 218 -19.88 -7.04 9.11
CA VAL A 218 -18.66 -7.47 8.40
C VAL A 218 -18.19 -6.38 7.44
N LEU A 219 -19.10 -5.75 6.70
CA LEU A 219 -18.78 -4.62 5.82
C LEU A 219 -18.22 -3.43 6.61
N ALA A 220 -18.80 -3.08 7.74
CA ALA A 220 -18.31 -2.00 8.59
C ALA A 220 -16.92 -2.30 9.16
N VAL A 221 -16.68 -3.54 9.63
CA VAL A 221 -15.36 -3.99 10.10
C VAL A 221 -14.32 -3.91 8.98
N LEU A 222 -14.66 -4.39 7.80
CA LEU A 222 -13.78 -4.35 6.62
C LEU A 222 -13.57 -2.94 6.07
N GLY A 223 -14.52 -2.02 6.28
CA GLY A 223 -14.36 -0.62 5.88
C GLY A 223 -13.43 0.18 6.81
N VAL A 224 -13.22 -0.28 8.03
CA VAL A 224 -12.24 0.27 8.98
C VAL A 224 -10.84 -0.35 8.79
N TYR A 225 -10.79 -1.59 8.30
CA TYR A 225 -9.58 -2.35 7.99
C TYR A 225 -8.77 -1.74 6.85
#